data_AF-A0A292YL70-F1
#
_entry.id   AF-A0A292YL70-F1
#
_cell.length_a   1.000
_cell.length_b   1.000
_cell.length_c   1.000
_cell.angle_alpha   90.00
_cell.angle_beta   90.00
_cell.angle_gamma   90.00
#
_symmetry.space_group_name_H-M   'P 1'
#
loop_
_entity.id
_entity.type
_entity.pdbx_description
1 polymer ?
#
loop_
_entity_poly.entity_id
_entity_poly.type
_entity_poly.pdbx_seq_one_letter_code
_entity_poly.pdbx_strand_id
1 'polypeptide(L)'
;MDTETDVIQQILDSADEHMDADNYDKALETLQYALRRPEFDIRVYQKAAFVLRMLGRQEAAELFEGVVADPEDPNPCFQLGYQLVQEGLFGSALGPLSRCVRLAPDAAAANYEFAYALMKEFYNEEALHFFARAYEQEQAMSITFYMAQLLLFLGHKEEAASFASKLEEQVRESGEGQAQLDYLRGMFQRASSFPPHNLRDWHFVQYGGLLLRLFEEDHPGEPNESNGRYTFVNFGYDQTAAVLGALQAVVQQTPVFQKYEFAAPAGETSAPLAHALSGMFEIPVLSLEEGLAANKRGIVITAFSDELDPIAADVWDRKDILLFSFAFSWTRESNILPEAIGYLAQGARLPWQARYEAGENGEPVLVEADNRSAGAIAQSILDRLSHIDREWLTELRRYYAGRQFQLVAGNRIEVPRKKFFVHSALGGGRFT
;
A
#
# COMPACT_ATOMS: atom_id res chain seq x y z
N MET A 1 28.63 -10.89 14.14
CA MET A 1 28.89 -9.80 15.09
C MET A 1 29.73 -8.69 14.51
N ASP A 2 30.73 -8.93 13.64
CA ASP A 2 31.52 -7.85 13.01
C ASP A 2 30.88 -7.16 11.79
N THR A 3 29.86 -7.75 11.17
CA THR A 3 29.26 -7.22 9.93
C THR A 3 28.20 -6.13 10.14
N GLU A 4 27.60 -6.03 11.32
CA GLU A 4 26.47 -5.13 11.59
C GLU A 4 26.90 -3.77 12.15
N THR A 5 27.91 -3.77 13.03
CA THR A 5 28.60 -2.54 13.47
C THR A 5 29.19 -1.79 12.28
N ASP A 6 29.64 -2.53 11.26
CA ASP A 6 30.16 -1.99 10.01
C ASP A 6 29.06 -1.25 9.21
N VAL A 7 27.83 -1.78 9.17
CA VAL A 7 26.71 -1.13 8.44
C VAL A 7 26.28 0.18 9.09
N ILE A 8 26.11 0.23 10.42
CA ILE A 8 25.75 1.49 11.10
C ILE A 8 26.86 2.53 10.92
N GLN A 9 28.13 2.11 10.99
CA GLN A 9 29.24 3.01 10.74
C GLN A 9 29.22 3.57 9.31
N GLN A 10 28.99 2.73 8.29
CA GLN A 10 28.85 3.16 6.90
C GLN A 10 27.70 4.17 6.71
N ILE A 11 26.56 3.95 7.36
CA ILE A 11 25.43 4.88 7.32
C ILE A 11 25.80 6.22 7.96
N LEU A 12 26.49 6.21 9.11
CA LEU A 12 26.93 7.43 9.78
C LEU A 12 27.95 8.21 8.94
N ASP A 13 28.89 7.53 8.31
CA ASP A 13 29.89 8.14 7.43
C ASP A 13 29.23 8.76 6.19
N SER A 14 28.29 8.04 5.55
CA SER A 14 27.52 8.57 4.42
C SER A 14 26.63 9.76 4.80
N ALA A 15 26.03 9.74 6.00
CA ALA A 15 25.29 10.88 6.51
C ALA A 15 26.19 12.11 6.73
N ASP A 16 27.41 11.91 7.25
CA ASP A 16 28.40 12.98 7.42
C ASP A 16 28.83 13.58 6.08
N GLU A 17 29.08 12.74 5.06
CA GLU A 17 29.38 13.24 3.70
C GLU A 17 28.25 14.10 3.13
N HIS A 18 26.98 13.71 3.36
CA HIS A 18 25.84 14.51 2.94
C HIS A 18 25.71 15.80 3.75
N MET A 19 25.98 15.78 5.06
CA MET A 19 25.99 16.96 5.92
C MET A 19 27.09 17.96 5.54
N ASP A 20 28.31 17.49 5.30
CA ASP A 20 29.45 18.30 4.87
C ASP A 20 29.20 18.96 3.49
N ALA A 21 28.35 18.33 2.67
CA ALA A 21 27.89 18.86 1.39
C ALA A 21 26.60 19.70 1.47
N ASP A 22 26.14 20.05 2.68
CA ASP A 22 24.87 20.76 2.96
C ASP A 22 23.60 20.08 2.35
N ASN A 23 23.69 18.79 2.03
CA ASN A 23 22.59 17.98 1.51
C ASN A 23 21.78 17.34 2.64
N TYR A 24 21.20 18.18 3.51
CA TYR A 24 20.52 17.74 4.73
C TYR A 24 19.33 16.80 4.48
N ASP A 25 18.58 16.95 3.38
CA ASP A 25 17.50 16.02 3.04
C ASP A 25 18.01 14.58 2.78
N LYS A 26 19.14 14.45 2.06
CA LYS A 26 19.78 13.15 1.83
C LYS A 26 20.40 12.57 3.09
N ALA A 27 21.01 13.42 3.92
CA ALA A 27 21.51 13.00 5.22
C ALA A 27 20.39 12.42 6.10
N LEU A 28 19.21 13.07 6.11
CA LEU A 28 18.04 12.59 6.83
C LEU A 28 17.55 11.24 6.28
N GLU A 29 17.47 11.10 4.95
CA GLU A 29 17.10 9.83 4.30
C GLU A 29 18.05 8.68 4.69
N THR A 30 19.37 8.93 4.67
CA THR A 30 20.39 7.96 5.09
C THR A 30 20.24 7.58 6.56
N LEU A 31 20.02 8.55 7.45
CA LEU A 31 19.80 8.29 8.88
C LEU A 31 18.48 7.56 9.14
N GLN A 32 17.43 7.85 8.38
CA GLN A 32 16.17 7.13 8.46
C GLN A 32 16.32 5.64 8.11
N TYR A 33 17.28 5.28 7.25
CA TYR A 33 17.59 3.88 6.97
C TYR A 33 18.20 3.17 8.19
N ALA A 34 19.05 3.84 8.99
CA ALA A 34 19.53 3.27 10.25
C ALA A 34 18.38 3.03 11.24
N LEU A 35 17.42 3.95 11.33
CA LEU A 35 16.27 3.82 12.24
C LEU A 35 15.31 2.67 11.87
N ARG A 36 15.40 2.13 10.65
CA ARG A 36 14.65 0.92 10.25
C ARG A 36 15.15 -0.33 10.93
N ARG A 37 16.32 -0.26 11.57
CA ARG A 37 16.94 -1.39 12.24
C ARG A 37 16.68 -1.31 13.75
N PRO A 38 16.52 -2.45 14.44
CA PRO A 38 16.19 -2.48 15.87
C PRO A 38 17.37 -2.08 16.78
N GLU A 39 18.59 -2.02 16.25
CA GLU A 39 19.78 -1.63 17.01
C GLU A 39 19.75 -0.15 17.38
N PHE A 40 20.09 0.14 18.63
CA PHE A 40 20.16 1.50 19.12
C PHE A 40 21.59 2.02 19.06
N ASP A 41 21.83 3.05 18.25
CA ASP A 41 23.07 3.83 18.26
C ASP A 41 22.74 5.31 18.45
N ILE A 42 23.14 5.86 19.61
CA ILE A 42 22.85 7.25 19.99
C ILE A 42 23.36 8.27 18.96
N ARG A 43 24.42 7.94 18.20
CA ARG A 43 24.99 8.83 17.17
C ARG A 43 24.02 9.08 16.03
N VAL A 44 23.17 8.10 15.69
CA VAL A 44 22.12 8.26 14.67
C VAL A 44 21.12 9.31 15.11
N TYR A 45 20.67 9.24 16.36
CA TYR A 45 19.70 10.20 16.92
C TYR A 45 20.29 11.61 17.06
N GLN A 46 21.56 11.72 17.48
CA GLN A 46 22.28 12.99 17.55
C GLN A 46 22.39 13.68 16.19
N LYS A 47 22.78 12.93 15.14
CA LYS A 47 22.88 13.47 13.78
C LYS A 47 21.50 13.81 13.21
N ALA A 48 20.49 12.96 13.43
CA ALA A 48 19.14 13.21 12.96
C ALA A 48 18.55 14.49 13.58
N ALA A 49 18.73 14.70 14.90
CA ALA A 49 18.35 15.93 15.57
C ALA A 49 19.02 17.17 14.92
N PHE A 50 20.34 17.12 14.71
CA PHE A 50 21.07 18.21 14.06
C PHE A 50 20.55 18.48 12.64
N VAL A 51 20.41 17.45 11.81
CA VAL A 51 19.92 17.57 10.44
C VAL A 51 18.49 18.15 10.41
N LEU A 52 17.61 17.72 11.31
CA LEU A 52 16.25 18.24 11.42
C LEU A 52 16.22 19.72 11.82
N ARG A 53 17.13 20.18 12.70
CA ARG A 53 17.31 21.61 13.01
C ARG A 53 17.73 22.39 11.76
N MET A 54 18.67 21.87 10.98
CA MET A 54 19.14 22.52 9.74
C MET A 54 18.05 22.59 8.67
N LEU A 55 17.16 21.60 8.63
CA LEU A 55 15.96 21.59 7.76
C LEU A 55 14.79 22.43 8.31
N GLY A 56 14.94 23.08 9.47
CA GLY A 56 13.89 23.88 10.10
C GLY A 56 12.73 23.06 10.69
N ARG A 57 12.89 21.75 10.83
CA ARG A 57 11.88 20.83 11.40
C ARG A 57 12.05 20.73 12.92
N GLN A 58 11.76 21.84 13.60
CA GLN A 58 12.05 22.01 15.03
C GLN A 58 11.35 20.97 15.93
N GLU A 59 10.05 20.75 15.77
CA GLU A 59 9.29 19.80 16.61
C GLU A 59 9.82 18.37 16.45
N ALA A 60 10.16 17.97 15.22
CA ALA A 60 10.77 16.68 14.97
C ALA A 60 12.16 16.58 15.63
N ALA A 61 13.00 17.62 15.53
CA ALA A 61 14.31 17.62 16.16
C ALA A 61 14.23 17.44 17.68
N GLU A 62 13.27 18.08 18.34
CA GLU A 62 13.05 18.00 19.79
C GLU A 62 12.74 16.56 20.26
N LEU A 63 12.02 15.77 19.46
CA LEU A 63 11.78 14.36 19.75
C LEU A 63 13.08 13.52 19.74
N PHE A 64 13.96 13.77 18.77
CA PHE A 64 15.27 13.11 18.72
C PHE A 64 16.19 13.57 19.86
N GLU A 65 16.20 14.86 20.17
CA GLU A 65 16.96 15.42 21.30
C GLU A 65 16.51 14.82 22.64
N GLY A 66 15.21 14.57 22.80
CA GLY A 66 14.67 13.88 23.99
C GLY A 66 15.28 12.49 24.20
N VAL A 67 15.43 11.70 23.12
CA VAL A 67 16.09 10.37 23.16
C VAL A 67 17.57 10.49 23.52
N VAL A 68 18.24 11.54 23.06
CA VAL A 68 19.67 11.77 23.35
C VAL A 68 19.88 12.25 24.79
N ALA A 69 18.95 13.03 25.34
CA ALA A 69 19.06 13.62 26.67
C ALA A 69 19.03 12.57 27.79
N ASP A 70 18.18 11.55 27.66
CA ASP A 70 18.13 10.41 28.58
C ASP A 70 17.94 9.08 27.80
N PRO A 71 19.03 8.42 27.38
CA PRO A 71 18.97 7.19 26.58
C PRO A 71 18.41 5.96 27.31
N GLU A 72 18.25 6.03 28.63
CA GLU A 72 17.73 4.94 29.46
C GLU A 72 16.28 5.16 29.87
N ASP A 73 15.70 6.35 29.62
CA ASP A 73 14.27 6.60 29.76
C ASP A 73 13.51 6.04 28.52
N PRO A 74 12.57 5.08 28.70
CA PRO A 74 11.75 4.59 27.59
C PRO A 74 10.82 5.66 26.99
N ASN A 75 10.43 6.70 27.74
CA ASN A 75 9.37 7.62 27.33
C ASN A 75 9.73 8.47 26.09
N PRO A 76 10.92 9.09 25.96
CA PRO A 76 11.31 9.77 24.73
C PRO A 76 11.35 8.84 23.50
N CYS A 77 11.79 7.58 23.70
CA CYS A 77 11.79 6.58 22.63
C CYS A 77 10.35 6.25 22.18
N PHE A 78 9.41 6.10 23.12
CA PHE A 78 8.00 5.91 22.81
C PHE A 78 7.42 7.10 22.05
N GLN A 79 7.67 8.33 22.51
CA GLN A 79 7.13 9.55 21.89
C GLN A 79 7.63 9.72 20.44
N LEU A 80 8.93 9.53 20.21
CA LEU A 80 9.49 9.56 18.86
C LEU A 80 8.90 8.46 17.98
N GLY A 81 8.86 7.23 18.48
CA GLY A 81 8.31 6.09 17.76
C GLY A 81 6.83 6.27 17.39
N TYR A 82 6.02 6.70 18.36
CA TYR A 82 4.61 7.00 18.17
C TYR A 82 4.39 8.08 17.11
N GLN A 83 5.15 9.20 17.17
CA GLN A 83 5.04 10.27 16.19
C GLN A 83 5.37 9.77 14.78
N LEU A 84 6.43 8.97 14.63
CA LEU A 84 6.80 8.39 13.34
C LEU A 84 5.71 7.45 12.79
N VAL A 85 5.02 6.70 13.66
CA VAL A 85 3.83 5.90 13.26
C VAL A 85 2.71 6.81 12.78
N GLN A 86 2.40 7.91 13.48
CA GLN A 86 1.35 8.84 13.06
C GLN A 86 1.66 9.53 11.72
N GLU A 87 2.95 9.73 11.41
CA GLU A 87 3.41 10.26 10.12
C GLU A 87 3.48 9.19 9.01
N GLY A 88 3.14 7.93 9.31
CA GLY A 88 3.22 6.81 8.37
C GLY A 88 4.65 6.33 8.06
N LEU A 89 5.63 6.79 8.83
CA LEU A 89 7.05 6.41 8.73
C LEU A 89 7.34 5.14 9.53
N PHE A 90 6.58 4.07 9.27
CA PHE A 90 6.59 2.83 10.06
C PHE A 90 7.99 2.21 10.18
N GLY A 91 8.73 2.14 9.07
CA GLY A 91 10.12 1.68 9.08
C GLY A 91 10.98 2.46 10.07
N SER A 92 11.00 3.80 10.00
CA SER A 92 11.82 4.61 10.91
C SER A 92 11.35 4.55 12.36
N ALA A 93 10.11 4.15 12.62
CA ALA A 93 9.61 3.94 13.98
C ALA A 93 10.20 2.68 14.64
N LEU A 94 10.71 1.71 13.87
CA LEU A 94 11.18 0.42 14.38
C LEU A 94 12.32 0.56 15.39
N GLY A 95 13.35 1.37 15.10
CA GLY A 95 14.48 1.62 15.99
C GLY A 95 14.08 2.17 17.37
N PRO A 96 13.41 3.34 17.46
CA PRO A 96 13.01 3.92 18.73
C PRO A 96 11.99 3.04 19.48
N LEU A 97 11.00 2.44 18.79
CA LEU A 97 10.03 1.56 19.44
C LEU A 97 10.69 0.27 19.96
N SER A 98 11.63 -0.31 19.21
CA SER A 98 12.41 -1.47 19.64
C SER A 98 13.21 -1.16 20.91
N ARG A 99 13.82 0.03 21.00
CA ARG A 99 14.50 0.49 22.21
C ARG A 99 13.51 0.66 23.37
N CYS A 100 12.35 1.27 23.12
CA CYS A 100 11.32 1.45 24.13
C CYS A 100 10.85 0.12 24.73
N VAL A 101 10.52 -0.89 23.91
CA VAL A 101 10.04 -2.20 24.41
C VAL A 101 11.14 -3.00 25.10
N ARG A 102 12.42 -2.71 24.86
CA ARG A 102 13.53 -3.30 25.63
C ARG A 102 13.66 -2.68 27.02
N LEU A 103 13.50 -1.36 27.12
CA LEU A 103 13.57 -0.62 28.39
C LEU A 103 12.32 -0.82 29.25
N ALA A 104 11.15 -0.93 28.62
CA ALA A 104 9.86 -1.13 29.27
C ALA A 104 9.10 -2.33 28.66
N PRO A 105 9.50 -3.58 29.00
CA PRO A 105 8.95 -4.79 28.40
C PRO A 105 7.43 -4.94 28.55
N ASP A 106 6.85 -4.48 29.65
CA ASP A 106 5.44 -4.69 29.97
C ASP A 106 4.55 -3.48 29.57
N ALA A 107 5.11 -2.50 28.86
CA ALA A 107 4.34 -1.34 28.40
C ALA A 107 3.43 -1.72 27.22
N ALA A 108 2.14 -1.90 27.49
CA ALA A 108 1.14 -2.33 26.50
C ALA A 108 1.13 -1.43 25.25
N ALA A 109 1.11 -0.10 25.44
CA ALA A 109 1.10 0.88 24.35
C ALA A 109 2.37 0.80 23.48
N ALA A 110 3.55 0.63 24.09
CA ALA A 110 4.80 0.51 23.33
C ALA A 110 4.84 -0.80 22.53
N ASN A 111 4.40 -1.91 23.12
CA ASN A 111 4.29 -3.18 22.41
C ASN A 111 3.28 -3.10 21.25
N TYR A 112 2.15 -2.41 21.44
CA TYR A 112 1.16 -2.17 20.40
C TYR A 112 1.73 -1.38 19.21
N GLU A 113 2.32 -0.21 19.47
CA GLU A 113 2.87 0.65 18.42
C GLU A 113 4.02 -0.05 17.68
N PHE A 114 4.87 -0.78 18.41
CA PHE A 114 5.95 -1.55 17.78
C PHE A 114 5.42 -2.67 16.89
N ALA A 115 4.44 -3.44 17.38
CA ALA A 115 3.78 -4.48 16.61
C ALA A 115 3.09 -3.91 15.36
N TYR A 116 2.44 -2.76 15.49
CA TYR A 116 1.80 -2.08 14.39
C TYR A 116 2.83 -1.64 13.34
N ALA A 117 3.93 -0.99 13.73
CA ALA A 117 5.01 -0.63 12.81
C ALA A 117 5.60 -1.86 12.10
N LEU A 118 5.86 -2.95 12.83
CA LEU A 118 6.34 -4.23 12.27
C LEU A 118 5.37 -4.80 11.22
N MET A 119 4.07 -4.82 11.52
CA MET A 119 3.04 -5.29 10.60
C MET A 119 2.99 -4.45 9.31
N LYS A 120 3.13 -3.13 9.45
CA LYS A 120 3.15 -2.20 8.31
C LYS A 120 4.40 -2.34 7.44
N GLU A 121 5.48 -2.88 8.00
CA GLU A 121 6.70 -3.28 7.30
C GLU A 121 6.71 -4.78 6.94
N PHE A 122 5.58 -5.47 7.06
CA PHE A 122 5.38 -6.89 6.70
C PHE A 122 6.15 -7.92 7.55
N TYR A 123 6.69 -7.52 8.70
CA TYR A 123 7.28 -8.40 9.71
C TYR A 123 6.16 -9.05 10.55
N ASN A 124 5.38 -9.92 9.90
CA ASN A 124 4.11 -10.44 10.44
C ASN A 124 4.30 -11.34 11.68
N GLU A 125 5.37 -12.14 11.73
CA GLU A 125 5.64 -13.03 12.87
C GLU A 125 6.05 -12.22 14.10
N GLU A 126 6.96 -11.27 13.93
CA GLU A 126 7.41 -10.37 14.98
C GLU A 126 6.26 -9.46 15.46
N ALA A 127 5.46 -8.94 14.54
CA ALA A 127 4.26 -8.17 14.88
C ALA A 127 3.30 -9.00 15.74
N LEU A 128 3.04 -10.26 15.39
CA LEU A 128 2.18 -11.15 16.17
C LEU A 128 2.73 -11.34 17.60
N HIS A 129 4.05 -11.52 17.74
CA HIS A 129 4.68 -11.64 19.05
C HIS A 129 4.43 -10.40 19.94
N PHE A 130 4.67 -9.20 19.42
CA PHE A 130 4.50 -7.98 20.21
C PHE A 130 3.02 -7.61 20.44
N PHE A 131 2.11 -7.92 19.50
CA PHE A 131 0.67 -7.81 19.78
C PHE A 131 0.21 -8.78 20.87
N ALA A 132 0.75 -10.00 20.92
CA ALA A 132 0.44 -10.94 21.99
C ALA A 132 0.87 -10.40 23.37
N ARG A 133 2.07 -9.79 23.46
CA ARG A 133 2.53 -9.12 24.68
C ARG A 133 1.66 -7.94 25.09
N ALA A 134 1.24 -7.11 24.12
CA ALA A 134 0.29 -6.03 24.39
C ALA A 134 -1.04 -6.59 24.91
N TYR A 135 -1.55 -7.67 24.30
CA TYR A 135 -2.81 -8.32 24.68
C TYR A 135 -2.80 -8.90 26.10
N GLU A 136 -1.65 -9.42 26.57
CA GLU A 136 -1.48 -9.91 27.95
C GLU A 136 -1.73 -8.82 29.00
N GLN A 137 -1.41 -7.57 28.66
CA GLN A 137 -1.58 -6.41 29.53
C GLN A 137 -2.95 -5.75 29.35
N GLU A 138 -3.38 -5.59 28.10
CA GLU A 138 -4.64 -4.93 27.73
C GLU A 138 -5.32 -5.64 26.56
N GLN A 139 -6.53 -6.16 26.78
CA GLN A 139 -7.29 -6.87 25.75
C GLN A 139 -8.14 -5.91 24.90
N ALA A 140 -7.49 -4.92 24.29
CA ALA A 140 -8.17 -3.94 23.44
C ALA A 140 -8.71 -4.57 22.15
N MET A 141 -9.84 -4.09 21.66
CA MET A 141 -10.50 -4.59 20.44
C MET A 141 -9.60 -4.51 19.20
N SER A 142 -8.79 -3.45 19.10
CA SER A 142 -7.82 -3.27 18.01
C SER A 142 -6.75 -4.36 18.01
N ILE A 143 -6.26 -4.76 19.19
CA ILE A 143 -5.30 -5.85 19.34
C ILE A 143 -5.95 -7.17 18.94
N THR A 144 -7.17 -7.46 19.43
CA THR A 144 -7.92 -8.68 19.06
C THR A 144 -8.09 -8.80 17.55
N PHE A 145 -8.42 -7.69 16.88
CA PHE A 145 -8.54 -7.64 15.42
C PHE A 145 -7.22 -7.95 14.70
N TYR A 146 -6.13 -7.28 15.07
CA TYR A 146 -4.82 -7.51 14.43
C TYR A 146 -4.28 -8.92 14.69
N MET A 147 -4.47 -9.45 15.90
CA MET A 147 -4.13 -10.84 16.23
C MET A 147 -4.86 -11.82 15.30
N ALA A 148 -6.19 -11.70 15.16
CA ALA A 148 -6.96 -12.60 14.29
C ALA A 148 -6.50 -12.52 12.83
N GLN A 149 -6.20 -11.31 12.36
CA GLN A 149 -5.74 -11.08 10.99
C GLN A 149 -4.35 -11.66 10.73
N LEU A 150 -3.38 -11.38 11.60
CA LEU A 150 -2.01 -11.87 11.46
C LEU A 150 -1.94 -13.40 11.57
N LEU A 151 -2.69 -13.99 12.50
CA LEU A 151 -2.81 -15.44 12.61
C LEU A 151 -3.37 -16.06 11.32
N LEU A 152 -4.33 -15.40 10.66
CA LEU A 152 -4.83 -15.87 9.36
C LEU A 152 -3.74 -15.78 8.28
N PHE A 153 -2.97 -14.69 8.25
CA PHE A 153 -1.88 -14.49 7.28
C PHE A 153 -0.78 -15.54 7.41
N LEU A 154 -0.45 -15.90 8.66
CA LEU A 154 0.55 -16.91 8.99
C LEU A 154 0.01 -18.35 8.93
N GLY A 155 -1.28 -18.53 8.60
CA GLY A 155 -1.90 -19.85 8.41
C GLY A 155 -2.35 -20.54 9.71
N HIS A 156 -2.28 -19.88 10.86
CA HIS A 156 -2.77 -20.35 12.16
C HIS A 156 -4.30 -20.23 12.27
N LYS A 157 -5.02 -20.96 11.41
CA LYS A 157 -6.47 -20.79 11.20
C LYS A 157 -7.33 -20.98 12.44
N GLU A 158 -6.99 -21.94 13.30
CA GLU A 158 -7.76 -22.24 14.51
C GLU A 158 -7.63 -21.12 15.54
N GLU A 159 -6.41 -20.63 15.76
CA GLU A 159 -6.13 -19.51 16.65
C GLU A 159 -6.75 -18.21 16.11
N ALA A 160 -6.65 -18.00 14.80
CA ALA A 160 -7.27 -16.87 14.11
C ALA A 160 -8.81 -16.85 14.35
N ALA A 161 -9.47 -18.00 14.22
CA ALA A 161 -10.91 -18.14 14.46
C ALA A 161 -11.29 -17.92 15.94
N SER A 162 -10.41 -18.31 16.88
CA SER A 162 -10.58 -18.03 18.30
C SER A 162 -10.60 -16.52 18.57
N PHE A 163 -9.62 -15.78 18.03
CA PHE A 163 -9.57 -14.32 18.17
C PHE A 163 -10.72 -13.62 17.44
N ALA A 164 -11.16 -14.12 16.29
CA ALA A 164 -12.36 -13.59 15.61
C ALA A 164 -13.63 -13.73 16.47
N SER A 165 -13.78 -14.86 17.19
CA SER A 165 -14.90 -15.08 18.12
C SER A 165 -14.84 -14.13 19.32
N LYS A 166 -13.64 -13.86 19.86
CA LYS A 166 -13.44 -12.87 20.92
C LYS A 166 -13.79 -11.45 20.44
N LEU A 167 -13.40 -11.10 19.21
CA LEU A 167 -13.75 -9.81 18.62
C LEU A 167 -15.26 -9.65 18.50
N GLU A 168 -15.97 -10.69 18.07
CA GLU A 168 -17.44 -10.68 18.01
C GLU A 168 -18.09 -10.42 19.37
N GLU A 169 -17.56 -11.03 20.44
CA GLU A 169 -18.02 -10.77 21.80
C GLU A 169 -17.77 -9.31 22.22
N GLN A 170 -16.56 -8.78 21.99
CA GLN A 170 -16.22 -7.38 22.29
C GLN A 170 -17.10 -6.38 21.54
N VAL A 171 -17.40 -6.65 20.26
CA VAL A 171 -18.30 -5.82 19.44
C VAL A 171 -19.74 -5.89 19.97
N ARG A 172 -20.22 -7.08 20.36
CA ARG A 172 -21.56 -7.25 20.93
C ARG A 172 -21.71 -6.51 22.27
N GLU A 173 -20.68 -6.52 23.10
CA GLU A 173 -20.71 -5.87 24.43
C GLU A 173 -20.60 -4.35 24.33
N SER A 174 -19.71 -3.84 23.49
CA SER A 174 -19.49 -2.39 23.32
C SER A 174 -20.53 -1.72 22.43
N GLY A 175 -21.09 -2.44 21.46
CA GLY A 175 -21.89 -1.88 20.37
C GLY A 175 -21.05 -1.14 19.31
N GLU A 176 -19.72 -1.19 19.40
CA GLU A 176 -18.78 -0.54 18.49
C GLU A 176 -17.96 -1.58 17.71
N GLY A 177 -17.37 -1.20 16.57
CA GLY A 177 -16.44 -2.07 15.83
C GLY A 177 -17.07 -3.06 14.84
N GLN A 178 -18.36 -2.92 14.53
CA GLN A 178 -19.07 -3.81 13.59
C GLN A 178 -18.41 -3.89 12.21
N ALA A 179 -17.91 -2.75 11.68
CA ALA A 179 -17.25 -2.71 10.38
C ALA A 179 -15.95 -3.55 10.34
N GLN A 180 -15.16 -3.51 11.42
CA GLN A 180 -13.93 -4.31 11.55
C GLN A 180 -14.26 -5.80 11.65
N LEU A 181 -15.30 -6.17 12.39
CA LEU A 181 -15.75 -7.55 12.48
C LEU A 181 -16.26 -8.08 11.13
N ASP A 182 -17.05 -7.29 10.40
CA ASP A 182 -17.57 -7.68 9.08
C ASP A 182 -16.45 -7.80 8.05
N TYR A 183 -15.47 -6.88 8.08
CA TYR A 183 -14.25 -6.99 7.28
C TYR A 183 -13.50 -8.30 7.55
N LEU A 184 -13.28 -8.62 8.84
CA LEU A 184 -12.59 -9.85 9.23
C LEU A 184 -13.38 -11.09 8.79
N ARG A 185 -14.69 -11.12 9.00
CA ARG A 185 -15.57 -12.23 8.55
C ARG A 185 -15.48 -12.45 7.04
N GLY A 186 -15.55 -11.38 6.26
CA GLY A 186 -15.38 -11.45 4.81
C GLY A 186 -14.02 -12.02 4.42
N MET A 187 -12.95 -11.62 5.12
CA MET A 187 -11.60 -12.15 4.89
C MET A 187 -11.50 -13.65 5.19
N PHE A 188 -12.05 -14.11 6.32
CA PHE A 188 -12.10 -15.55 6.65
C PHE A 188 -12.92 -16.37 5.65
N GLN A 189 -14.09 -15.86 5.25
CA GLN A 189 -14.95 -16.51 4.27
C GLN A 189 -14.23 -16.68 2.94
N ARG A 190 -13.55 -15.63 2.46
CA ARG A 190 -12.75 -15.68 1.23
C ARG A 190 -11.56 -16.61 1.35
N ALA A 191 -10.79 -16.55 2.45
CA ALA A 191 -9.64 -17.43 2.66
C ALA A 191 -10.03 -18.91 2.75
N SER A 192 -11.21 -19.22 3.32
CA SER A 192 -11.74 -20.58 3.38
C SER A 192 -12.22 -21.07 2.03
N SER A 193 -12.91 -20.22 1.26
CA SER A 193 -13.47 -20.58 -0.05
C SER A 193 -12.39 -20.64 -1.14
N PHE A 194 -11.37 -19.78 -1.03
CA PHE A 194 -10.30 -19.60 -1.99
C PHE A 194 -8.97 -19.44 -1.23
N PRO A 195 -8.33 -20.55 -0.83
CA PRO A 195 -7.04 -20.51 -0.15
C PRO A 195 -6.00 -19.74 -0.98
N PRO A 196 -5.28 -18.77 -0.37
CA PRO A 196 -4.37 -17.92 -1.13
C PRO A 196 -2.99 -18.52 -1.33
N HIS A 197 -2.42 -18.35 -2.52
CA HIS A 197 -1.09 -18.85 -2.89
C HIS A 197 -0.14 -17.75 -3.39
N ASN A 198 -0.69 -16.63 -3.87
CA ASN A 198 0.08 -15.52 -4.40
C ASN A 198 -0.53 -14.17 -4.00
N LEU A 199 0.09 -13.08 -4.46
CA LEU A 199 -0.33 -11.72 -4.14
C LEU A 199 -1.76 -11.42 -4.60
N ARG A 200 -2.17 -11.89 -5.78
CA ARG A 200 -3.53 -11.70 -6.30
C ARG A 200 -4.56 -12.38 -5.41
N ASP A 201 -4.29 -13.61 -4.98
CA ASP A 201 -5.18 -14.31 -4.06
C ASP A 201 -5.29 -13.57 -2.72
N TRP A 202 -4.16 -13.10 -2.15
CA TRP A 202 -4.17 -12.35 -0.90
C TRP A 202 -4.86 -10.99 -1.02
N HIS A 203 -4.73 -10.32 -2.16
CA HIS A 203 -5.48 -9.09 -2.45
C HIS A 203 -6.99 -9.38 -2.46
N PHE A 204 -7.40 -10.45 -3.15
CA PHE A 204 -8.80 -10.90 -3.15
C PHE A 204 -9.27 -11.32 -1.76
N VAL A 205 -8.48 -12.08 -0.99
CA VAL A 205 -8.85 -12.52 0.37
C VAL A 205 -9.05 -11.32 1.28
N GLN A 206 -8.13 -10.36 1.29
CA GLN A 206 -8.24 -9.18 2.15
C GLN A 206 -9.40 -8.28 1.75
N TYR A 207 -9.56 -8.01 0.46
CA TYR A 207 -10.39 -6.89 0.02
C TYR A 207 -11.62 -7.28 -0.80
N GLY A 208 -11.64 -8.49 -1.35
CA GLY A 208 -12.61 -8.88 -2.37
C GLY A 208 -12.47 -8.07 -3.67
N GLY A 209 -11.35 -7.36 -3.84
CA GLY A 209 -11.03 -6.52 -5.00
C GLY A 209 -10.28 -7.27 -6.09
N LEU A 210 -10.08 -6.59 -7.21
CA LEU A 210 -9.32 -7.07 -8.37
C LEU A 210 -7.88 -6.53 -8.30
N LEU A 211 -6.90 -7.44 -8.31
CA LEU A 211 -5.54 -7.14 -8.73
C LEU A 211 -5.30 -7.73 -10.13
N LEU A 212 -5.24 -6.86 -11.13
CA LEU A 212 -5.33 -7.27 -12.52
C LEU A 212 -4.01 -7.83 -13.05
N ARG A 213 -2.87 -7.31 -12.62
CA ARG A 213 -1.56 -7.71 -13.15
C ARG A 213 -0.49 -7.77 -12.05
N LEU A 214 0.34 -8.82 -12.12
CA LEU A 214 1.47 -9.05 -11.21
C LEU A 214 2.79 -8.85 -11.96
N PHE A 215 3.88 -8.62 -11.20
CA PHE A 215 5.22 -8.53 -11.77
C PHE A 215 5.60 -9.76 -12.61
N GLU A 216 5.33 -10.97 -12.10
CA GLU A 216 5.74 -12.22 -12.75
C GLU A 216 5.02 -12.46 -14.10
N GLU A 217 3.91 -11.75 -14.35
CA GLU A 217 3.19 -11.81 -15.62
C GLU A 217 3.79 -10.87 -16.69
N ASP A 218 4.59 -9.89 -16.26
CA ASP A 218 5.43 -9.07 -17.15
C ASP A 218 6.84 -9.67 -17.30
N HIS A 219 7.32 -10.37 -16.27
CA HIS A 219 8.69 -10.88 -16.16
C HIS A 219 8.70 -12.38 -15.81
N PRO A 220 8.22 -13.25 -16.72
CA PRO A 220 8.08 -14.68 -16.43
C PRO A 220 9.44 -15.34 -16.16
N GLY A 221 9.59 -15.88 -14.95
CA GLY A 221 10.80 -16.59 -14.51
C GLY A 221 11.87 -15.71 -13.89
N GLU A 222 11.70 -14.38 -13.85
CA GLU A 222 12.60 -13.49 -13.13
C GLU A 222 12.30 -13.54 -11.61
N PRO A 223 13.33 -13.59 -10.74
CA PRO A 223 13.12 -13.52 -9.30
C PRO A 223 12.55 -12.16 -8.90
N ASN A 224 11.55 -12.15 -8.03
CA ASN A 224 10.96 -10.94 -7.48
C ASN A 224 10.92 -11.02 -5.94
N GLU A 225 11.75 -10.21 -5.29
CA GLU A 225 11.80 -10.14 -3.82
C GLU A 225 10.58 -9.42 -3.22
N SER A 226 9.86 -8.64 -4.03
CA SER A 226 8.66 -7.89 -3.65
C SER A 226 7.35 -8.68 -3.76
N ASN A 227 7.41 -9.99 -4.00
CA ASN A 227 6.28 -10.92 -4.11
C ASN A 227 5.17 -10.42 -5.06
N GLY A 228 5.51 -10.17 -6.33
CA GLY A 228 4.56 -9.77 -7.37
C GLY A 228 4.28 -8.28 -7.47
N ARG A 229 5.02 -7.47 -6.71
CA ARG A 229 4.93 -6.00 -6.71
C ARG A 229 6.16 -5.39 -7.37
N TYR A 230 6.05 -4.12 -7.76
CA TYR A 230 7.17 -3.30 -8.20
C TYR A 230 7.68 -2.40 -7.06
N THR A 231 9.00 -2.21 -6.99
CA THR A 231 9.59 -1.13 -6.20
C THR A 231 9.44 0.18 -6.95
N PHE A 232 10.10 0.29 -8.10
CA PHE A 232 9.92 1.39 -9.06
C PHE A 232 9.72 0.83 -10.46
N VAL A 233 8.85 1.48 -11.25
CA VAL A 233 8.58 1.05 -12.62
C VAL A 233 8.21 2.22 -13.53
N ASN A 234 8.81 2.26 -14.71
CA ASN A 234 8.36 3.09 -15.83
C ASN A 234 7.52 2.21 -16.74
N PHE A 235 6.19 2.38 -16.70
CA PHE A 235 5.28 1.54 -17.49
C PHE A 235 5.34 1.88 -18.97
N GLY A 236 5.26 0.86 -19.82
CA GLY A 236 5.09 0.99 -21.26
C GLY A 236 3.64 1.03 -21.73
N TYR A 237 3.41 1.33 -23.01
CA TYR A 237 2.08 1.28 -23.62
C TYR A 237 1.50 -0.15 -23.65
N ASP A 238 2.33 -1.18 -23.80
CA ASP A 238 1.87 -2.58 -23.79
C ASP A 238 1.36 -3.00 -22.41
N GLN A 239 2.08 -2.67 -21.33
CA GLN A 239 1.61 -2.88 -19.94
C GLN A 239 0.32 -2.10 -19.68
N THR A 240 0.25 -0.87 -20.20
CA THR A 240 -0.95 -0.03 -20.06
C THR A 240 -2.17 -0.69 -20.72
N ALA A 241 -2.02 -1.14 -21.97
CA ALA A 241 -3.06 -1.83 -22.72
C ALA A 241 -3.47 -3.16 -22.04
N ALA A 242 -2.50 -3.92 -21.52
CA ALA A 242 -2.76 -5.18 -20.85
C ALA A 242 -3.67 -5.02 -19.62
N VAL A 243 -3.42 -4.02 -18.77
CA VAL A 243 -4.28 -3.74 -17.60
C VAL A 243 -5.67 -3.29 -18.02
N LEU A 244 -5.81 -2.39 -19.00
CA LEU A 244 -7.14 -1.94 -19.44
C LEU A 244 -7.92 -3.07 -20.12
N GLY A 245 -7.25 -3.92 -20.89
CA GLY A 245 -7.82 -5.13 -21.48
C GLY A 245 -8.29 -6.12 -20.42
N ALA A 246 -7.50 -6.33 -19.37
CA ALA A 246 -7.88 -7.15 -18.22
C ALA A 246 -9.10 -6.58 -17.47
N LEU A 247 -9.12 -5.27 -17.21
CA LEU A 247 -10.25 -4.60 -16.59
C LEU A 247 -11.54 -4.84 -17.40
N GLN A 248 -11.50 -4.57 -18.71
CA GLN A 248 -12.64 -4.79 -19.60
C GLN A 248 -13.10 -6.25 -19.60
N ALA A 249 -12.17 -7.19 -19.74
CA ALA A 249 -12.46 -8.62 -19.81
C ALA A 249 -13.15 -9.14 -18.53
N VAL A 250 -12.71 -8.67 -17.36
CA VAL A 250 -13.28 -9.07 -16.06
C VAL A 250 -14.60 -8.35 -15.81
N VAL A 251 -14.65 -7.04 -15.99
CA VAL A 251 -15.80 -6.19 -15.65
C VAL A 251 -17.01 -6.49 -16.52
N GLN A 252 -16.84 -6.65 -17.84
CA GLN A 252 -17.98 -6.87 -18.74
C GLN A 252 -18.60 -8.26 -18.62
N GLN A 253 -17.87 -9.23 -18.07
CA GLN A 253 -18.27 -10.65 -18.09
C GLN A 253 -18.54 -11.24 -16.71
N THR A 254 -18.35 -10.45 -15.64
CA THR A 254 -18.60 -10.89 -14.27
C THR A 254 -19.85 -10.19 -13.72
N PRO A 255 -20.97 -10.91 -13.47
CA PRO A 255 -22.27 -10.33 -13.14
C PRO A 255 -22.34 -9.37 -11.94
N VAL A 256 -21.35 -9.41 -11.04
CA VAL A 256 -21.27 -8.47 -9.90
C VAL A 256 -21.05 -7.03 -10.38
N PHE A 257 -20.34 -6.85 -11.50
CA PHE A 257 -20.14 -5.55 -12.10
C PHE A 257 -21.32 -5.24 -13.02
N GLN A 258 -21.87 -4.04 -12.84
CA GLN A 258 -23.02 -3.58 -13.60
C GLN A 258 -22.54 -2.84 -14.85
N LYS A 259 -23.46 -2.58 -15.79
CA LYS A 259 -23.15 -1.71 -16.92
C LYS A 259 -22.87 -0.29 -16.41
N TYR A 260 -21.73 0.27 -16.84
CA TYR A 260 -21.35 1.66 -16.61
C TYR A 260 -21.70 2.51 -17.83
N GLU A 261 -21.91 3.81 -17.60
CA GLU A 261 -22.43 4.76 -18.59
C GLU A 261 -21.48 5.93 -18.87
N PHE A 262 -20.40 6.07 -18.09
CA PHE A 262 -19.35 7.05 -18.33
C PHE A 262 -18.01 6.61 -17.74
N ALA A 263 -16.93 7.17 -18.25
CA ALA A 263 -15.60 7.15 -17.64
C ALA A 263 -15.23 8.57 -17.21
N ALA A 264 -14.63 8.73 -16.04
CA ALA A 264 -14.18 10.03 -15.54
C ALA A 264 -12.76 9.91 -14.97
N PRO A 265 -11.77 10.65 -15.49
CA PRO A 265 -10.46 10.71 -14.88
C PRO A 265 -10.49 11.57 -13.62
N ALA A 266 -9.75 11.17 -12.60
CA ALA A 266 -9.57 11.94 -11.37
C ALA A 266 -8.58 13.10 -11.54
N GLY A 267 -7.66 12.99 -12.50
CA GLY A 267 -6.64 13.99 -12.79
C GLY A 267 -6.15 13.96 -14.24
N GLU A 268 -5.22 14.85 -14.56
CA GLU A 268 -4.64 14.95 -15.91
C GLU A 268 -3.86 13.67 -16.28
N THR A 269 -3.19 13.06 -15.30
CA THR A 269 -2.40 11.84 -15.52
C THR A 269 -3.28 10.65 -15.86
N SER A 270 -4.49 10.56 -15.28
CA SER A 270 -5.48 9.51 -15.61
C SER A 270 -6.33 9.79 -16.85
N ALA A 271 -6.28 11.00 -17.44
CA ALA A 271 -7.11 11.34 -18.59
C ALA A 271 -6.90 10.39 -19.80
N PRO A 272 -5.67 10.04 -20.23
CA PRO A 272 -5.47 9.09 -21.33
C PRO A 272 -6.08 7.70 -21.05
N LEU A 273 -6.07 7.24 -19.79
CA LEU A 273 -6.68 5.97 -19.39
C LEU A 273 -8.22 6.03 -19.53
N ALA A 274 -8.84 7.14 -19.09
CA ALA A 274 -10.29 7.34 -19.22
C ALA A 274 -10.73 7.39 -20.70
N HIS A 275 -9.96 8.07 -21.55
CA HIS A 275 -10.22 8.10 -23.00
C HIS A 275 -10.05 6.72 -23.67
N ALA A 276 -9.06 5.92 -23.27
CA ALA A 276 -8.91 4.57 -23.78
C ALA A 276 -10.09 3.67 -23.35
N LEU A 277 -10.47 3.72 -22.07
CA LEU A 277 -11.63 2.98 -21.55
C LEU A 277 -12.94 3.41 -22.19
N SER A 278 -13.10 4.70 -22.50
CA SER A 278 -14.26 5.21 -23.24
C SER A 278 -14.43 4.52 -24.59
N GLY A 279 -13.35 4.36 -25.36
CA GLY A 279 -13.36 3.61 -26.61
C GLY A 279 -13.63 2.12 -26.42
N MET A 280 -13.08 1.52 -25.37
CA MET A 280 -13.24 0.08 -25.07
C MET A 280 -14.65 -0.28 -24.57
N PHE A 281 -15.27 0.57 -23.77
CA PHE A 281 -16.61 0.33 -23.19
C PHE A 281 -17.73 0.99 -24.00
N GLU A 282 -17.39 1.77 -25.04
CA GLU A 282 -18.34 2.56 -25.84
C GLU A 282 -19.19 3.52 -24.96
N ILE A 283 -18.52 4.20 -24.03
CA ILE A 283 -19.13 5.16 -23.08
C ILE A 283 -18.46 6.53 -23.21
N PRO A 284 -19.18 7.64 -22.96
CA PRO A 284 -18.58 8.98 -22.96
C PRO A 284 -17.54 9.16 -21.85
N VAL A 285 -16.55 10.03 -22.11
CA VAL A 285 -15.71 10.62 -21.05
C VAL A 285 -16.42 11.86 -20.51
N LEU A 286 -16.55 11.96 -19.19
CA LEU A 286 -17.02 13.15 -18.48
C LEU A 286 -15.89 13.69 -17.60
N SER A 287 -15.95 14.97 -17.24
CA SER A 287 -15.15 15.44 -16.10
C SER A 287 -15.59 14.72 -14.82
N LEU A 288 -14.73 14.71 -13.80
CA LEU A 288 -15.06 14.10 -12.51
C LEU A 288 -16.34 14.71 -11.91
N GLU A 289 -16.45 16.04 -11.92
CA GLU A 289 -17.62 16.76 -11.39
C GLU A 289 -18.90 16.38 -12.13
N GLU A 290 -18.90 16.44 -13.47
CA GLU A 290 -20.05 16.06 -14.28
C GLU A 290 -20.44 14.60 -14.08
N GLY A 291 -19.45 13.70 -14.03
CA GLY A 291 -19.67 12.27 -13.82
C GLY A 291 -20.30 11.96 -12.47
N LEU A 292 -19.75 12.53 -11.39
CA LEU A 292 -20.27 12.31 -10.04
C LEU A 292 -21.68 12.90 -9.86
N ALA A 293 -22.01 13.98 -10.59
CA ALA A 293 -23.34 14.60 -10.62
C ALA A 293 -24.34 13.92 -11.58
N ALA A 294 -23.89 13.04 -12.48
CA ALA A 294 -24.72 12.47 -13.55
C ALA A 294 -25.84 11.54 -13.06
N ASN A 295 -25.83 11.13 -11.79
CA ASN A 295 -26.73 10.11 -11.21
C ASN A 295 -26.80 8.83 -12.08
N LYS A 296 -25.64 8.43 -12.60
CA LYS A 296 -25.42 7.28 -13.46
C LYS A 296 -24.28 6.45 -12.91
N ARG A 297 -24.21 5.20 -13.34
CA ARG A 297 -23.05 4.37 -12.99
C ARG A 297 -21.85 4.76 -13.82
N GLY A 298 -20.71 4.94 -13.18
CA GLY A 298 -19.48 5.36 -13.86
C GLY A 298 -18.26 4.60 -13.41
N ILE A 299 -17.22 4.71 -14.22
CA ILE A 299 -15.87 4.28 -13.86
C ILE A 299 -15.08 5.55 -13.54
N VAL A 300 -14.61 5.68 -12.31
CA VAL A 300 -13.66 6.74 -11.93
C VAL A 300 -12.26 6.16 -11.96
N ILE A 301 -11.35 6.84 -12.67
CA ILE A 301 -10.02 6.34 -12.96
C ILE A 301 -8.97 7.22 -12.30
N THR A 302 -8.06 6.59 -11.59
CA THR A 302 -6.83 7.19 -11.08
C THR A 302 -5.61 6.54 -11.74
N ALA A 303 -4.56 7.33 -11.96
CA ALA A 303 -3.31 6.83 -12.52
C ALA A 303 -2.48 6.14 -11.43
N PHE A 304 -2.42 6.75 -10.25
CA PHE A 304 -1.68 6.26 -9.10
C PHE A 304 -2.37 6.69 -7.79
N SER A 305 -1.88 6.21 -6.65
CA SER A 305 -2.52 6.43 -5.34
C SER A 305 -2.63 7.90 -4.92
N ASP A 306 -1.79 8.78 -5.47
CA ASP A 306 -1.80 10.22 -5.18
C ASP A 306 -3.05 10.94 -5.70
N GLU A 307 -3.68 10.42 -6.77
CA GLU A 307 -4.95 10.94 -7.28
C GLU A 307 -6.17 10.46 -6.47
N LEU A 308 -6.00 9.54 -5.51
CA LEU A 308 -7.12 8.97 -4.74
C LEU A 308 -7.55 9.83 -3.55
N ASP A 309 -6.58 10.35 -2.79
CA ASP A 309 -6.88 11.12 -1.57
C ASP A 309 -7.74 12.37 -1.84
N PRO A 310 -7.49 13.17 -2.89
CA PRO A 310 -8.31 14.34 -3.20
C PRO A 310 -9.78 14.03 -3.48
N ILE A 311 -10.10 12.83 -3.97
CA ILE A 311 -11.45 12.43 -4.36
C ILE A 311 -12.12 11.51 -3.36
N ALA A 312 -11.40 11.07 -2.31
CA ALA A 312 -11.84 9.98 -1.43
C ALA A 312 -13.22 10.24 -0.79
N ALA A 313 -13.48 11.46 -0.32
CA ALA A 313 -14.73 11.84 0.32
C ALA A 313 -15.95 11.78 -0.63
N ASP A 314 -15.72 11.97 -1.93
CA ASP A 314 -16.79 12.00 -2.94
C ASP A 314 -17.16 10.61 -3.45
N VAL A 315 -16.28 9.62 -3.25
CA VAL A 315 -16.43 8.28 -3.83
C VAL A 315 -16.42 7.11 -2.83
N TRP A 316 -16.01 7.29 -1.57
CA TRP A 316 -15.81 6.18 -0.63
C TRP A 316 -17.04 5.28 -0.32
N ASP A 317 -18.25 5.78 -0.51
CA ASP A 317 -19.53 5.12 -0.21
C ASP A 317 -20.41 4.95 -1.48
N ARG A 318 -19.90 5.37 -2.65
CA ARG A 318 -20.62 5.36 -3.93
C ARG A 318 -20.68 3.95 -4.53
N LYS A 319 -21.85 3.32 -4.49
CA LYS A 319 -22.13 1.98 -5.07
C LYS A 319 -22.35 2.00 -6.58
N ASP A 320 -22.57 3.19 -7.13
CA ASP A 320 -22.74 3.45 -8.56
C ASP A 320 -21.41 3.70 -9.28
N ILE A 321 -20.33 3.95 -8.53
CA ILE A 321 -18.99 4.15 -9.08
C ILE A 321 -18.16 2.88 -8.93
N LEU A 322 -17.51 2.46 -10.03
CA LEU A 322 -16.35 1.58 -9.98
C LEU A 322 -15.10 2.44 -9.87
N LEU A 323 -14.36 2.31 -8.76
CA LEU A 323 -13.09 3.00 -8.60
C LEU A 323 -11.98 2.10 -9.12
N PHE A 324 -11.28 2.57 -10.15
CA PHE A 324 -10.16 1.89 -10.78
C PHE A 324 -8.88 2.72 -10.63
N SER A 325 -7.82 2.11 -10.10
CA SER A 325 -6.47 2.69 -10.10
C SER A 325 -5.55 1.89 -11.00
N PHE A 326 -4.90 2.54 -11.95
CA PHE A 326 -3.97 1.83 -12.84
C PHE A 326 -2.81 1.20 -12.07
N ALA A 327 -2.19 1.96 -11.18
CA ALA A 327 -1.22 1.45 -10.22
C ALA A 327 -1.55 1.97 -8.82
N PHE A 328 -1.07 1.29 -7.79
CA PHE A 328 -1.34 1.66 -6.40
C PHE A 328 -0.10 1.43 -5.53
N SER A 329 0.18 2.37 -4.63
CA SER A 329 1.28 2.30 -3.68
C SER A 329 1.03 1.28 -2.59
N TRP A 330 1.84 0.24 -2.53
CA TRP A 330 1.80 -0.76 -1.45
C TRP A 330 2.61 -0.34 -0.21
N THR A 331 3.12 0.88 -0.19
CA THR A 331 3.93 1.42 0.92
C THR A 331 3.37 2.71 1.49
N ARG A 332 2.46 3.38 0.78
CA ARG A 332 1.75 4.56 1.26
C ARG A 332 0.31 4.22 1.59
N GLU A 333 -0.15 4.64 2.76
CA GLU A 333 -1.57 4.55 3.08
C GLU A 333 -2.39 5.42 2.13
N SER A 334 -3.65 5.02 1.91
CA SER A 334 -4.63 5.76 1.13
C SER A 334 -5.91 5.83 1.92
N ASN A 335 -6.62 6.96 1.83
CA ASN A 335 -7.92 7.09 2.48
C ASN A 335 -9.01 6.24 1.82
N ILE A 336 -8.74 5.71 0.64
CA ILE A 336 -9.70 4.91 -0.13
C ILE A 336 -9.06 3.70 -0.82
N LEU A 337 -9.77 2.57 -0.83
CA LEU A 337 -9.43 1.37 -1.60
C LEU A 337 -10.23 1.30 -2.92
N PRO A 338 -9.56 1.30 -4.08
CA PRO A 338 -10.19 0.95 -5.36
C PRO A 338 -10.68 -0.49 -5.40
N GLU A 339 -11.84 -0.74 -6.04
CA GLU A 339 -12.27 -2.12 -6.36
C GLU A 339 -11.31 -2.83 -7.30
N ALA A 340 -10.70 -2.06 -8.19
CA ALA A 340 -9.84 -2.58 -9.23
C ALA A 340 -8.50 -1.84 -9.22
N ILE A 341 -7.43 -2.62 -9.11
CA ILE A 341 -6.05 -2.15 -9.16
C ILE A 341 -5.34 -2.87 -10.29
N GLY A 342 -4.67 -2.14 -11.16
CA GLY A 342 -3.82 -2.73 -12.19
C GLY A 342 -2.59 -3.39 -11.60
N TYR A 343 -1.71 -2.56 -11.01
CA TYR A 343 -0.44 -2.98 -10.40
C TYR A 343 -0.29 -2.47 -8.96
N LEU A 344 0.52 -3.18 -8.17
CA LEU A 344 1.08 -2.66 -6.93
C LEU A 344 2.53 -2.22 -7.17
N ALA A 345 2.83 -0.94 -6.93
CA ALA A 345 4.16 -0.35 -7.14
C ALA A 345 4.48 0.70 -6.08
N GLN A 346 5.69 0.78 -5.49
CA GLN A 346 5.99 1.84 -4.52
C GLN A 346 6.02 3.22 -5.18
N GLY A 347 6.65 3.28 -6.35
CA GLY A 347 6.60 4.42 -7.27
C GLY A 347 6.45 3.97 -8.71
N ALA A 348 5.72 4.77 -9.49
CA ALA A 348 5.47 4.47 -10.89
C ALA A 348 5.47 5.74 -11.75
N ARG A 349 5.77 5.56 -13.04
CA ARG A 349 5.56 6.56 -14.10
C ARG A 349 4.88 5.92 -15.29
N LEU A 350 3.85 6.59 -15.81
CA LEU A 350 3.15 6.21 -17.04
C LEU A 350 3.93 6.67 -18.29
N PRO A 351 3.64 6.09 -19.48
CA PRO A 351 4.39 6.37 -20.71
C PRO A 351 4.25 7.78 -21.28
N TRP A 352 3.34 8.58 -20.75
CA TRP A 352 3.20 10.00 -21.10
C TRP A 352 3.75 10.96 -20.05
N GLN A 353 4.27 10.45 -18.92
CA GLN A 353 4.89 11.30 -17.91
C GLN A 353 6.39 11.45 -18.17
N ALA A 354 6.96 12.59 -17.77
CA ALA A 354 8.40 12.77 -17.75
C ALA A 354 9.06 11.75 -16.80
N ARG A 355 10.14 11.11 -17.26
CA ARG A 355 10.78 10.00 -16.54
C ARG A 355 12.22 9.78 -16.99
N TYR A 356 13.01 9.16 -16.13
CA TYR A 356 14.36 8.74 -16.48
C TYR A 356 14.35 7.28 -16.95
N GLU A 357 14.96 7.02 -18.10
CA GLU A 357 15.21 5.68 -18.62
C GLU A 357 16.72 5.42 -18.70
N ALA A 358 17.12 4.15 -18.68
CA ALA A 358 18.52 3.78 -18.88
C ALA A 358 18.88 3.94 -20.36
N GLY A 359 19.87 4.80 -20.65
CA GLY A 359 20.46 4.96 -21.97
C GLY A 359 21.32 3.75 -22.37
N GLU A 360 21.93 3.82 -23.56
CA GLU A 360 22.67 2.68 -24.14
C GLU A 360 23.83 2.20 -23.26
N ASN A 361 24.42 3.07 -22.45
CA ASN A 361 25.51 2.72 -21.53
C ASN A 361 25.06 2.71 -20.05
N GLY A 362 23.76 2.70 -19.80
CA GLY A 362 23.17 2.69 -18.45
C GLY A 362 23.07 4.07 -17.79
N GLU A 363 23.44 5.15 -18.49
CA GLU A 363 23.28 6.51 -18.00
C GLU A 363 21.79 6.90 -17.89
N PRO A 364 21.37 7.67 -16.88
CA PRO A 364 19.99 8.13 -16.79
C PRO A 364 19.70 9.18 -17.87
N VAL A 365 18.79 8.87 -18.79
CA VAL A 365 18.33 9.77 -19.85
C VAL A 365 16.91 10.25 -19.52
N LEU A 366 16.70 11.57 -19.48
CA LEU A 366 15.37 12.15 -19.31
C LEU A 366 14.57 11.99 -20.60
N VAL A 367 13.46 11.26 -20.49
CA VAL A 367 12.39 11.23 -21.50
C VAL A 367 11.35 12.26 -21.08
N GLU A 368 11.12 13.25 -21.95
CA GLU A 368 10.14 14.31 -21.73
C GLU A 368 8.70 13.78 -21.73
N ALA A 369 7.81 14.49 -21.04
CA ALA A 369 6.39 14.17 -21.03
C ALA A 369 5.78 14.24 -22.45
N ASP A 370 4.81 13.36 -22.71
CA ASP A 370 4.06 13.36 -23.97
C ASP A 370 2.97 14.43 -23.91
N ASN A 371 3.21 15.55 -24.61
CA ASN A 371 2.31 16.70 -24.63
C ASN A 371 1.15 16.57 -25.63
N ARG A 372 0.93 15.40 -26.23
CA ARG A 372 -0.25 15.15 -27.08
C ARG A 372 -1.52 15.21 -26.22
N SER A 373 -2.67 15.41 -26.87
CA SER A 373 -3.97 15.33 -26.18
C SER A 373 -4.21 13.95 -25.58
N ALA A 374 -4.99 13.87 -24.49
CA ALA A 374 -5.32 12.62 -23.84
C ALA A 374 -5.95 11.59 -24.79
N GLY A 375 -6.77 12.03 -25.75
CA GLY A 375 -7.34 11.17 -26.80
C GLY A 375 -6.30 10.61 -27.77
N ALA A 376 -5.27 11.38 -28.11
CA ALA A 376 -4.18 10.90 -28.98
C ALA A 376 -3.26 9.90 -28.27
N ILE A 377 -2.98 10.11 -26.98
CA ILE A 377 -2.25 9.15 -26.15
C ILE A 377 -3.08 7.88 -25.96
N ALA A 378 -4.39 8.03 -25.71
CA ALA A 378 -5.32 6.90 -25.62
C ALA A 378 -5.32 6.05 -26.88
N GLN A 379 -5.24 6.65 -28.07
CA GLN A 379 -5.12 5.90 -29.31
C GLN A 379 -3.85 5.03 -29.34
N SER A 380 -2.72 5.53 -28.84
CA SER A 380 -1.50 4.73 -28.70
C SER A 380 -1.66 3.55 -27.75
N ILE A 381 -2.53 3.64 -26.74
CA ILE A 381 -2.90 2.49 -25.88
C ILE A 381 -3.79 1.50 -26.65
N LEU A 382 -4.82 2.00 -27.33
CA LEU A 382 -5.77 1.17 -28.09
C LEU A 382 -5.09 0.36 -29.19
N ASP A 383 -4.09 0.94 -29.85
CA ASP A 383 -3.28 0.27 -30.88
C ASP A 383 -2.48 -0.93 -30.34
N ARG A 384 -2.32 -1.06 -29.02
CA ARG A 384 -1.61 -2.18 -28.35
C ARG A 384 -2.54 -3.24 -27.78
N LEU A 385 -3.86 -3.08 -27.88
CA LEU A 385 -4.81 -4.12 -27.47
C LEU A 385 -4.60 -5.44 -28.25
N SER A 386 -4.11 -5.36 -29.49
CA SER A 386 -3.80 -6.52 -30.32
C SER A 386 -2.58 -7.31 -29.85
N HIS A 387 -1.70 -6.70 -29.04
CA HIS A 387 -0.50 -7.34 -28.50
C HIS A 387 -0.79 -8.19 -27.24
N ILE A 388 -1.96 -8.01 -26.63
CA ILE A 388 -2.29 -8.66 -25.36
C ILE A 388 -2.43 -10.17 -25.58
N ASP A 389 -1.77 -10.93 -24.71
CA ASP A 389 -1.94 -12.38 -24.66
C ASP A 389 -3.41 -12.74 -24.32
N ARG A 390 -4.07 -13.41 -25.27
CA ARG A 390 -5.47 -13.83 -25.16
C ARG A 390 -5.64 -15.01 -24.22
N GLU A 391 -4.63 -15.86 -24.07
CA GLU A 391 -4.67 -16.98 -23.14
C GLU A 391 -4.67 -16.45 -21.72
N TRP A 392 -3.71 -15.59 -21.38
CA TRP A 392 -3.68 -14.87 -20.10
C TRP A 392 -5.00 -14.16 -19.76
N LEU A 393 -5.57 -13.38 -20.70
CA LEU A 393 -6.87 -12.72 -20.47
C LEU A 393 -8.00 -13.71 -20.17
N THR A 394 -8.00 -14.85 -20.87
CA THR A 394 -9.01 -15.90 -20.69
C THR A 394 -8.90 -16.55 -19.31
N GLU A 395 -7.67 -16.79 -18.84
CA GLU A 395 -7.39 -17.34 -17.52
C GLU A 395 -7.76 -16.36 -16.41
N LEU A 396 -7.37 -15.09 -16.53
CA LEU A 396 -7.72 -14.04 -15.56
C LEU A 396 -9.23 -13.87 -15.42
N ARG A 397 -9.95 -13.88 -16.56
CA ARG A 397 -11.42 -13.86 -16.56
C ARG A 397 -11.99 -15.08 -15.83
N ARG A 398 -11.49 -16.29 -16.12
CA ARG A 398 -11.95 -17.53 -15.46
C ARG A 398 -11.69 -17.45 -13.95
N TYR A 399 -10.53 -16.93 -13.55
CA TYR A 399 -10.14 -16.75 -12.16
C TYR A 399 -11.15 -15.90 -11.37
N TYR A 400 -11.54 -14.74 -11.90
CA TYR A 400 -12.49 -13.84 -11.23
C TYR A 400 -13.95 -14.28 -11.38
N ALA A 401 -14.32 -14.89 -12.51
CA ALA A 401 -15.66 -15.46 -12.68
C ALA A 401 -15.96 -16.56 -11.65
N GLY A 402 -14.95 -17.37 -11.29
CA GLY A 402 -15.04 -18.37 -10.22
C GLY A 402 -15.18 -17.77 -8.81
N ARG A 403 -14.77 -16.51 -8.62
CA ARG A 403 -14.81 -15.76 -7.36
C ARG A 403 -15.95 -14.76 -7.26
N GLN A 404 -16.80 -14.69 -8.28
CA GLN A 404 -17.75 -13.60 -8.46
C GLN A 404 -18.68 -13.35 -7.27
N PHE A 405 -19.04 -14.36 -6.48
CA PHE A 405 -19.96 -14.24 -5.33
C PHE A 405 -19.33 -13.60 -4.09
N GLN A 406 -18.01 -13.47 -4.08
CA GLN A 406 -17.24 -12.95 -2.97
C GLN A 406 -16.48 -11.66 -3.35
N LEU A 407 -16.64 -11.18 -4.58
CA LEU A 407 -16.15 -9.87 -5.00
C LEU A 407 -16.96 -8.76 -4.30
N VAL A 408 -16.23 -7.78 -3.78
CA VAL A 408 -16.76 -6.56 -3.13
C VAL A 408 -16.76 -5.45 -4.18
N ALA A 409 -17.89 -5.25 -4.82
CA ALA A 409 -18.08 -4.20 -5.82
C ALA A 409 -19.55 -3.79 -5.90
N GLY A 410 -19.79 -2.52 -6.26
CA GLY A 410 -21.13 -1.96 -6.45
C GLY A 410 -22.04 -2.16 -5.24
N ASN A 411 -23.15 -2.88 -5.42
CA ASN A 411 -24.14 -3.08 -4.35
C ASN A 411 -23.61 -3.90 -3.15
N ARG A 412 -22.48 -4.61 -3.32
CA ARG A 412 -21.83 -5.41 -2.27
C ARG A 412 -20.78 -4.66 -1.45
N ILE A 413 -20.65 -3.35 -1.68
CA ILE A 413 -19.85 -2.50 -0.81
C ILE A 413 -20.65 -2.31 0.49
N GLU A 414 -20.35 -3.16 1.47
CA GLU A 414 -21.00 -3.17 2.78
C GLU A 414 -20.26 -2.27 3.77
N VAL A 415 -18.93 -2.27 3.69
CA VAL A 415 -18.05 -1.34 4.41
C VAL A 415 -17.61 -0.27 3.41
N PRO A 416 -17.75 1.03 3.74
CA PRO A 416 -17.18 2.10 2.92
C PRO A 416 -15.71 1.80 2.61
N ARG A 417 -15.23 2.20 1.44
CA ARG A 417 -13.83 2.00 0.99
C ARG A 417 -12.78 2.73 1.85
N LYS A 418 -13.15 3.21 3.03
CA LYS A 418 -12.42 4.15 3.86
C LYS A 418 -11.21 3.51 4.54
N LYS A 419 -10.09 4.23 4.55
CA LYS A 419 -8.81 3.89 5.22
C LYS A 419 -8.28 2.53 4.77
N PHE A 420 -7.68 2.51 3.58
CA PHE A 420 -7.01 1.33 3.06
C PHE A 420 -5.69 1.08 3.76
N PHE A 421 -5.57 -0.10 4.33
CA PHE A 421 -4.34 -0.54 4.97
C PHE A 421 -3.48 -1.30 3.97
N VAL A 422 -2.22 -0.88 3.78
CA VAL A 422 -1.28 -1.52 2.85
C VAL A 422 -0.55 -2.75 3.39
N HIS A 423 -0.96 -3.31 4.54
CA HIS A 423 -0.33 -4.51 5.09
C HIS A 423 -0.66 -5.76 4.25
N SER A 424 0.16 -6.81 4.39
CA SER A 424 0.06 -7.99 3.53
C SER A 424 0.62 -9.23 4.20
N ALA A 425 0.01 -10.38 3.91
CA ALA A 425 0.51 -11.69 4.32
C ALA A 425 1.84 -12.07 3.66
N LEU A 426 2.11 -11.52 2.48
CA LEU A 426 3.38 -11.72 1.79
C LEU A 426 4.30 -10.56 2.13
N GLY A 427 5.52 -10.88 2.56
CA GLY A 427 6.59 -9.90 2.72
C GLY A 427 6.86 -9.11 1.44
N GLY A 428 7.75 -8.14 1.52
CA GLY A 428 8.30 -7.50 0.34
C GLY A 428 9.72 -7.09 0.63
N GLY A 429 10.65 -7.45 -0.26
CA GLY A 429 11.96 -6.84 -0.30
C GLY A 429 11.78 -5.35 -0.47
N ARG A 430 12.03 -4.59 0.59
CA ARG A 430 12.20 -3.13 0.52
C ARG A 430 13.70 -2.88 0.54
N PHE A 431 14.19 -2.15 -0.46
CA PHE A 431 15.56 -1.63 -0.61
C PHE A 431 16.63 -2.37 0.20
N THR A 432 17.26 -3.36 -0.44
CA THR A 432 18.67 -3.65 -0.15
C THR A 432 19.54 -2.50 -0.61
#